data_AF-R5CN90-F1
#
_entry.id   AF-R5CN90-F1
#
_cell.length_a   1.000
_cell.length_b   1.000
_cell.length_c   1.000
_cell.angle_alpha   90.00
_cell.angle_beta   90.00
_cell.angle_gamma   90.00
#
_symmetry.space_group_name_H-M   'P 1'
#
loop_
_entity.id
_entity.type
_entity.pdbx_description
1 polymer ?
#
loop_
_entity_poly.entity_id
_entity_poly.type
_entity_poly.pdbx_seq_one_letter_code
_entity_poly.pdbx_strand_id
1 'polypeptide(L)'
;MKVLQSSVFRAICAIIIGILLINNPDNTVKGITIAIGLLFLVSGAISCAVYLNARAHASDTEIYDAQGRLIVTGKPTFPIVGIGSVLLGLILTIVPGLFVKSLMYFLGAIIILGAINQFMVLVNAKRMFRVPLWFWICPSVIFLTGLLVLIKPMETASLPLLIIGWCLLLYGATECVNAFKIHRERKRIETNLTIKDKD
;
A
#
# COMPACT_ATOMS: atom_id res chain seq x y z
N MET A 1 -5.31 -16.66 -28.39
CA MET A 1 -4.96 -17.49 -27.20
C MET A 1 -4.35 -16.67 -26.06
N LYS A 2 -3.38 -15.76 -26.31
CA LYS A 2 -2.73 -14.95 -25.26
C LYS A 2 -3.67 -14.08 -24.40
N VAL A 3 -4.68 -13.46 -25.00
CA VAL A 3 -5.62 -12.57 -24.27
C VAL A 3 -6.53 -13.35 -23.32
N LEU A 4 -6.98 -14.55 -23.72
CA LEU A 4 -7.85 -15.40 -22.91
C LEU A 4 -7.10 -16.11 -21.77
N GLN A 5 -5.83 -16.47 -21.98
CA GLN A 5 -4.95 -16.96 -20.90
C GLN A 5 -4.63 -15.85 -19.89
N SER A 6 -4.38 -14.63 -20.37
CA SER A 6 -4.10 -13.48 -19.49
C SER A 6 -5.31 -13.12 -18.61
N SER A 7 -6.52 -13.12 -19.15
CA SER A 7 -7.73 -12.82 -18.38
C SER A 7 -8.05 -13.90 -17.34
N VAL A 8 -7.94 -15.18 -17.72
CA VAL A 8 -8.19 -16.30 -16.79
C VAL A 8 -7.13 -16.36 -15.68
N PHE A 9 -5.85 -16.14 -16.01
CA PHE A 9 -4.79 -16.07 -15.01
C PHE A 9 -5.05 -14.96 -13.98
N ARG A 10 -5.38 -13.75 -14.45
CA ARG A 10 -5.72 -12.62 -13.60
C ARG A 10 -6.94 -12.90 -12.71
N ALA A 11 -7.97 -13.55 -13.25
CA ALA A 11 -9.15 -13.94 -12.49
C ALA A 11 -8.81 -14.94 -11.37
N ILE A 12 -8.01 -15.97 -11.67
CA ILE A 12 -7.54 -16.95 -10.68
C ILE A 12 -6.70 -16.25 -9.60
N CYS A 13 -5.75 -15.39 -9.98
CA CYS A 13 -4.96 -14.62 -9.03
C CYS A 13 -5.84 -13.75 -8.12
N ALA A 14 -6.82 -13.04 -8.69
CA ALA A 14 -7.74 -12.22 -7.91
C ALA A 14 -8.57 -13.06 -6.92
N ILE A 15 -9.04 -14.24 -7.33
CA ILE A 15 -9.78 -15.13 -6.44
C ILE A 15 -8.88 -15.63 -5.30
N ILE A 16 -7.66 -16.11 -5.60
CA ILE A 16 -6.72 -16.61 -4.59
C ILE A 16 -6.39 -15.51 -3.58
N ILE A 17 -6.03 -14.32 -4.06
CA ILE A 17 -5.72 -13.17 -3.21
C ILE A 17 -6.96 -12.76 -2.42
N GLY A 18 -8.14 -12.71 -3.05
CA GLY A 18 -9.40 -12.38 -2.37
C GLY A 18 -9.74 -13.34 -1.22
N ILE A 19 -9.60 -14.65 -1.44
CA ILE A 19 -9.79 -15.67 -0.39
C ILE A 19 -8.77 -15.48 0.74
N LEU A 20 -7.50 -15.24 0.43
CA LEU A 20 -6.45 -15.02 1.42
C LEU A 20 -6.77 -13.81 2.32
N LEU A 21 -7.20 -12.70 1.72
CA LEU A 21 -7.57 -11.47 2.42
C LEU A 21 -8.77 -11.68 3.35
N ILE A 22 -9.75 -12.51 2.95
CA ILE A 22 -10.95 -12.77 3.77
C ILE A 22 -10.68 -13.76 4.89
N ASN A 23 -9.93 -14.83 4.60
CA ASN A 23 -9.77 -15.94 5.55
C ASN A 23 -8.80 -15.58 6.69
N ASN A 24 -7.74 -14.82 6.40
CA ASN A 24 -6.74 -14.42 7.40
C ASN A 24 -6.27 -12.98 7.17
N PRO A 25 -7.14 -11.98 7.42
CA PRO A 25 -6.84 -10.58 7.14
C PRO A 25 -5.66 -10.08 8.00
N ASP A 26 -5.60 -10.45 9.28
CA ASP A 26 -4.51 -10.05 10.19
C ASP A 26 -3.14 -10.58 9.76
N ASN A 27 -3.07 -11.84 9.32
CA ASN A 27 -1.82 -12.42 8.81
C ASN A 27 -1.46 -11.83 7.44
N THR A 28 -2.46 -11.46 6.64
CA THR A 28 -2.23 -10.78 5.36
C THR A 28 -1.64 -9.39 5.57
N VAL A 29 -2.15 -8.60 6.52
CA VAL A 29 -1.57 -7.29 6.88
C VAL A 29 -0.11 -7.45 7.29
N LYS A 30 0.21 -8.43 8.14
CA LYS A 30 1.59 -8.73 8.53
C LYS A 30 2.44 -9.17 7.33
N GLY A 31 1.92 -10.04 6.47
CA GLY A 31 2.60 -10.52 5.28
C GLY A 31 2.95 -9.39 4.30
N ILE A 32 2.01 -8.49 4.04
CA ILE A 32 2.24 -7.28 3.24
C ILE A 32 3.32 -6.41 3.89
N THR A 33 3.26 -6.22 5.21
CA THR A 33 4.26 -5.45 5.96
C THR A 33 5.65 -6.06 5.86
N ILE A 34 5.77 -7.38 5.98
CA ILE A 34 7.03 -8.11 5.80
C ILE A 34 7.57 -7.93 4.37
N ALA A 35 6.71 -8.07 3.36
CA ALA A 35 7.09 -7.90 1.96
C ALA A 35 7.64 -6.49 1.70
N ILE A 36 6.96 -5.46 2.21
CA ILE A 36 7.45 -4.08 2.17
C ILE A 36 8.79 -3.96 2.91
N GLY A 37 8.92 -4.57 4.10
CA GLY A 37 10.17 -4.59 4.86
C GLY A 37 11.35 -5.17 4.09
N LEU A 38 11.15 -6.28 3.38
CA LEU A 38 12.16 -6.89 2.52
C LEU A 38 12.56 -5.97 1.36
N LEU A 39 11.60 -5.29 0.73
CA LEU A 39 11.88 -4.30 -0.33
C LEU A 39 12.72 -3.13 0.21
N PHE A 40 12.41 -2.63 1.41
CA PHE A 40 13.21 -1.61 2.08
C PHE A 40 14.61 -2.11 2.42
N LEU A 41 14.77 -3.35 2.89
CA LEU A 41 16.08 -3.94 3.15
C LEU A 41 16.93 -4.01 1.88
N VAL A 42 16.36 -4.47 0.75
CA VAL A 42 17.08 -4.53 -0.53
C VAL A 42 17.48 -3.13 -0.99
N SER A 43 16.56 -2.17 -0.94
CA SER A 43 16.83 -0.77 -1.31
C SER A 43 17.91 -0.13 -0.42
N GLY A 44 17.82 -0.34 0.89
CA GLY A 44 18.78 0.17 1.87
C GLY A 44 20.16 -0.47 1.73
N ALA A 45 20.22 -1.79 1.49
CA ALA A 45 21.46 -2.51 1.24
C ALA A 45 22.18 -1.99 -0.01
N ILE A 46 21.45 -1.74 -1.10
CA ILE A 46 22.01 -1.15 -2.32
C ILE A 46 22.59 0.25 -2.02
N SER A 47 21.84 1.10 -1.31
CA SER A 47 22.31 2.45 -0.95
C SER A 47 23.60 2.42 -0.09
N CYS A 48 23.67 1.52 0.90
CA CYS A 48 24.86 1.32 1.70
C CYS A 48 26.03 0.74 0.89
N ALA A 49 25.76 -0.22 0.00
CA ALA A 49 26.78 -0.80 -0.86
C ALA A 49 27.39 0.25 -1.81
N VAL A 50 26.57 1.13 -2.39
CA VAL A 50 27.05 2.24 -3.22
C VAL A 50 27.95 3.17 -2.42
N TYR A 51 27.57 3.52 -1.18
CA TYR A 51 28.41 4.34 -0.31
C TYR A 51 29.74 3.67 0.06
N LEU A 52 29.71 2.38 0.43
CA LEU A 52 30.93 1.63 0.78
C LEU A 52 31.86 1.51 -0.43
N ASN A 53 31.31 1.27 -1.62
CA ASN A 53 32.07 1.23 -2.85
C ASN A 53 32.67 2.60 -3.20
N ALA A 54 31.88 3.66 -3.08
CA ALA A 54 32.34 5.03 -3.28
C ALA A 54 33.39 5.44 -2.24
N ARG A 55 33.32 4.92 -1.02
CA ARG A 55 34.33 5.14 0.02
C ARG A 55 35.60 4.31 -0.21
N ALA A 56 35.48 3.08 -0.69
CA ALA A 56 36.61 2.22 -1.02
C ALA A 56 37.37 2.72 -2.27
N HIS A 57 36.67 3.36 -3.21
CA HIS A 57 37.23 3.99 -4.40
C HIS A 57 37.37 5.51 -4.31
N ALA A 58 37.09 6.10 -3.14
CA ALA A 58 37.47 7.47 -2.86
C ALA A 58 38.99 7.49 -2.68
N SER A 59 39.71 7.58 -3.81
CA SER A 59 41.05 8.11 -3.78
C SER A 59 41.00 9.50 -3.16
N ASP A 60 42.07 9.85 -2.45
CA ASP A 60 42.34 11.20 -1.92
C ASP A 60 42.61 12.19 -3.07
N THR A 61 41.78 12.16 -4.12
CA THR A 61 41.86 13.05 -5.27
C THR A 61 41.26 14.38 -4.89
N GLU A 62 42.06 15.14 -4.16
CA GLU A 62 41.94 16.58 -4.01
C GLU A 62 42.12 17.22 -5.38
N ILE A 63 41.00 17.55 -6.05
CA ILE A 63 41.05 18.24 -7.33
C ILE A 63 41.36 19.71 -7.03
N TYR A 64 42.59 20.13 -7.33
CA TYR A 64 43.06 21.52 -7.24
C TYR A 64 42.90 22.25 -8.58
N ASP A 65 42.43 23.49 -8.52
CA ASP A 65 42.39 24.45 -9.63
C ASP A 65 43.81 24.75 -10.16
N ALA A 66 43.94 25.30 -11.36
CA ALA A 66 45.21 25.73 -11.93
C ALA A 66 45.95 26.78 -11.04
N GLN A 67 45.23 27.42 -10.11
CA GLN A 67 45.72 28.37 -9.10
C GLN A 67 45.95 27.73 -7.71
N GLY A 68 45.91 26.40 -7.58
CA GLY A 68 46.19 25.70 -6.31
C GLY A 68 45.06 25.84 -5.28
N ARG A 69 43.82 26.03 -5.70
CA ARG A 69 42.63 26.08 -4.82
C ARG A 69 41.86 24.76 -4.89
N LEU A 70 41.49 24.19 -3.75
CA LEU A 70 40.71 22.95 -3.68
C LEU A 70 39.29 23.16 -4.25
N ILE A 71 38.91 22.44 -5.31
CA ILE A 71 37.60 22.61 -5.99
C ILE A 71 36.56 21.60 -5.49
N VAL A 72 36.94 20.34 -5.27
CA VAL A 72 35.99 19.30 -4.82
C VAL A 72 36.69 18.32 -3.87
N THR A 73 36.18 18.19 -2.65
CA THR A 73 36.51 17.05 -1.79
C THR A 73 35.65 15.87 -2.25
N GLY A 74 36.24 14.85 -2.89
CA GLY A 74 35.56 13.64 -3.36
C GLY A 74 35.03 12.72 -2.27
N LYS A 75 34.55 13.26 -1.13
CA LYS A 75 34.02 12.46 -0.03
C LYS A 75 32.59 12.02 -0.36
N PRO A 76 32.29 10.71 -0.37
CA PRO A 76 30.94 10.23 -0.61
C PRO A 76 30.00 10.71 0.51
N THR A 77 28.82 11.20 0.14
CA THR A 77 27.79 11.62 1.10
C THR A 77 27.34 10.44 1.95
N PHE A 78 27.32 10.60 3.27
CA PHE A 78 26.87 9.55 4.19
C PHE A 78 25.45 9.05 3.84
N PRO A 79 25.22 7.72 3.78
CA PRO A 79 23.98 7.15 3.29
C PRO A 79 22.94 7.11 4.42
N ILE A 80 22.58 8.28 4.96
CA ILE A 80 21.62 8.41 6.07
C ILE A 80 20.27 7.78 5.69
N VAL A 81 19.84 7.98 4.45
CA VAL A 81 18.63 7.38 3.89
C VAL A 81 18.76 5.86 3.74
N GLY A 82 19.94 5.37 3.32
CA GLY A 82 20.22 3.93 3.22
C GLY A 82 20.16 3.23 4.57
N ILE A 83 20.78 3.82 5.60
CA ILE A 83 20.74 3.32 6.98
C ILE A 83 19.31 3.33 7.52
N GLY A 84 18.58 4.43 7.34
CA GLY A 84 17.17 4.52 7.74
C GLY A 84 16.29 3.48 7.06
N SER A 85 16.52 3.22 5.77
CA SER A 85 15.82 2.21 4.98
C SER A 85 16.10 0.79 5.49
N VAL A 86 17.37 0.47 5.81
CA VAL A 86 17.73 -0.84 6.41
C VAL A 86 17.07 -1.01 7.78
N LEU A 87 17.14 0.00 8.65
CA LEU A 87 16.54 -0.06 9.98
C LEU A 87 15.01 -0.23 9.91
N LEU A 88 14.35 0.55 9.06
CA LEU A 88 12.92 0.43 8.82
C LEU A 88 12.58 -0.96 8.29
N GLY A 89 13.30 -1.43 7.28
CA GLY A 89 13.11 -2.76 6.70
C GLY A 89 13.23 -3.87 7.74
N LEU A 90 14.23 -3.78 8.62
CA LEU A 90 14.43 -4.74 9.72
C LEU A 90 13.24 -4.75 10.70
N ILE A 91 12.75 -3.57 11.10
CA ILE A 91 11.58 -3.45 11.98
C ILE A 91 10.35 -4.08 11.33
N LEU A 92 10.10 -3.78 10.05
CA LEU A 92 8.94 -4.29 9.30
C LEU A 92 9.01 -5.81 9.10
N THR A 93 10.20 -6.37 8.92
CA THR A 93 10.38 -7.82 8.70
C THR A 93 10.35 -8.61 10.01
N ILE A 94 11.01 -8.15 11.08
CA ILE A 94 11.12 -8.90 12.34
C ILE A 94 9.88 -8.72 13.22
N VAL A 95 9.37 -7.50 13.35
CA VAL A 95 8.25 -7.17 14.23
C VAL A 95 7.11 -6.44 13.50
N PRO A 96 6.58 -7.00 12.39
CA PRO A 96 5.54 -6.37 11.57
C PRO A 96 4.30 -5.97 12.39
N GLY A 97 3.89 -6.84 13.32
CA GLY A 97 2.72 -6.59 14.16
C GLY A 97 2.88 -5.37 15.07
N LEU A 98 4.09 -5.11 15.57
CA LEU A 98 4.34 -3.92 16.39
C LEU A 98 4.29 -2.66 15.53
N PHE A 99 4.91 -2.68 14.35
CA PHE A 99 4.88 -1.55 13.43
C PHE A 99 3.44 -1.15 13.05
N VAL A 100 2.63 -2.11 12.61
CA VAL A 100 1.24 -1.85 12.22
C VAL A 100 0.43 -1.36 13.42
N LYS A 101 0.61 -1.93 14.62
CA LYS A 101 -0.10 -1.46 15.83
C LYS A 101 0.25 0.00 16.13
N SER A 102 1.53 0.33 16.14
CA SER A 102 2.00 1.70 16.39
C SER A 102 1.45 2.68 15.35
N LEU A 103 1.42 2.30 14.07
CA LEU A 103 0.84 3.11 13.01
C LEU A 103 -0.67 3.34 13.22
N MET A 104 -1.40 2.30 13.63
CA MET A 104 -2.83 2.42 13.92
C MET A 104 -3.10 3.28 15.16
N TYR A 105 -2.27 3.20 16.20
CA TYR A 105 -2.38 4.10 17.34
C TYR A 105 -2.19 5.57 16.92
N PHE A 106 -1.18 5.83 16.09
CA PHE A 106 -0.94 7.16 15.53
C PHE A 106 -2.13 7.64 14.68
N LEU A 107 -2.66 6.77 13.81
CA LEU A 107 -3.82 7.08 12.97
C LEU A 107 -5.08 7.35 13.81
N GLY A 108 -5.35 6.51 14.82
CA GLY A 108 -6.47 6.69 15.74
C GLY A 108 -6.38 8.01 16.51
N ALA A 109 -5.19 8.38 16.98
CA ALA A 109 -4.97 9.66 17.64
C ALA A 109 -5.26 10.85 16.71
N ILE A 110 -4.80 10.81 15.45
CA ILE A 110 -5.09 11.85 14.46
C ILE A 110 -6.59 11.94 14.15
N ILE A 111 -7.27 10.80 14.02
CA ILE A 111 -8.73 10.76 13.79
C ILE A 111 -9.47 11.43 14.96
N ILE A 112 -9.09 11.12 16.20
CA ILE A 112 -9.67 11.74 17.40
C ILE A 112 -9.41 13.24 17.42
N LEU A 113 -8.18 13.69 17.15
CA LEU A 113 -7.85 15.11 17.07
C LEU A 113 -8.68 15.82 15.98
N GLY A 114 -8.85 15.19 14.82
CA GLY A 114 -9.71 15.69 13.75
C GLY A 114 -11.18 15.80 14.17
N ALA A 115 -11.71 14.80 14.87
CA ALA A 115 -13.07 14.83 15.39
C ALA A 115 -13.27 15.93 16.44
N ILE A 116 -12.31 16.09 17.36
CA ILE A 116 -12.32 17.18 18.35
C ILE A 116 -12.36 18.54 17.63
N ASN A 117 -11.52 18.73 16.61
CA ASN A 117 -11.54 19.96 15.82
C ASN A 117 -12.91 20.21 15.16
N GLN A 118 -13.53 19.18 14.58
CA GLN A 118 -14.88 19.29 14.01
C GLN A 118 -15.93 19.67 15.06
N PHE A 119 -15.87 19.10 16.27
CA PHE A 119 -16.73 19.51 17.38
C PHE A 119 -16.50 20.97 17.75
N MET A 120 -15.25 21.43 17.85
CA MET A 120 -14.92 22.82 18.16
C MET A 120 -15.48 23.80 17.12
N VAL A 121 -15.40 23.45 15.84
CA VAL A 121 -15.99 24.24 14.74
C VAL A 121 -17.51 24.34 14.90
N LEU A 122 -18.19 23.23 15.22
CA LEU A 122 -19.65 23.21 15.43
C LEU A 122 -20.08 24.01 16.67
N VAL A 123 -19.33 23.90 17.77
CA VAL A 123 -19.55 24.68 18.99
C VAL A 123 -19.42 26.18 18.70
N ASN A 124 -18.42 26.58 17.92
CA ASN A 124 -18.25 27.98 17.54
C ASN A 124 -19.36 28.45 16.59
N ALA A 125 -19.76 27.62 15.63
CA ALA A 125 -20.88 27.91 14.72
C ALA A 125 -22.21 28.08 15.47
N LYS A 126 -22.43 27.34 16.56
CA LYS A 126 -23.61 27.47 17.43
C LYS A 126 -23.76 28.86 18.04
N ARG A 127 -22.67 29.63 18.17
CA ARG A 127 -22.73 31.04 18.62
C ARG A 127 -23.30 31.98 17.55
N MET A 128 -23.22 31.62 16.28
CA MET A 128 -23.69 32.44 15.16
C MET A 128 -25.11 32.09 14.71
N PHE A 129 -25.47 30.80 14.75
CA PHE A 129 -26.81 30.32 14.36
C PHE A 129 -27.16 28.99 15.03
N ARG A 130 -28.43 28.60 14.97
CA ARG A 130 -28.89 27.32 15.52
C ARG A 130 -28.41 26.16 14.63
N VAL A 131 -27.39 25.43 15.09
CA VAL A 131 -26.87 24.24 14.40
C VAL A 131 -27.84 23.06 14.58
N PRO A 132 -28.33 22.43 13.50
CA PRO A 132 -29.19 21.24 13.58
C PRO A 132 -28.48 20.04 14.21
N LEU A 133 -29.23 19.19 14.91
CA LEU A 133 -28.68 18.05 15.66
C LEU A 133 -27.95 17.03 14.77
N TRP A 134 -28.40 16.87 13.52
CA TRP A 134 -27.79 15.92 12.56
C TRP A 134 -26.32 16.24 12.25
N PHE A 135 -25.91 17.51 12.29
CA PHE A 135 -24.50 17.89 12.07
C PHE A 135 -23.56 17.37 13.16
N TRP A 136 -24.05 17.07 14.36
CA TRP A 136 -23.25 16.52 15.46
C TRP A 136 -23.00 15.02 15.31
N ILE A 137 -23.74 14.34 14.44
CA ILE A 137 -23.58 12.89 14.21
C ILE A 137 -22.26 12.60 13.50
N CYS A 138 -21.90 13.39 12.47
CA CYS A 138 -20.66 13.23 11.73
C CYS A 138 -19.40 13.22 12.62
N PRO A 139 -19.13 14.26 13.44
CA PRO A 139 -17.95 14.26 14.32
C PRO A 139 -18.05 13.17 15.40
N SER A 140 -19.25 12.78 15.83
CA SER A 140 -19.44 11.67 16.78
C SER A 140 -19.05 10.32 16.18
N VAL A 141 -19.44 10.03 14.94
CA VAL A 141 -19.05 8.80 14.23
C VAL A 141 -17.54 8.76 14.01
N ILE A 142 -16.93 9.88 13.63
CA ILE A 142 -15.48 9.96 13.43
C ILE A 142 -14.74 9.75 14.75
N PHE A 143 -15.21 10.37 15.85
CA PHE A 143 -14.63 10.18 17.18
C PHE A 143 -14.74 8.73 17.64
N LEU A 144 -15.91 8.09 17.51
CA LEU A 144 -16.11 6.68 17.83
C LEU A 144 -15.20 5.79 16.98
N THR A 145 -15.05 6.09 15.69
CA THR A 145 -14.15 5.35 14.81
C THR A 145 -12.70 5.45 15.28
N GLY A 146 -12.24 6.65 15.64
CA GLY A 146 -10.91 6.85 16.21
C GLY A 146 -10.71 6.10 17.52
N LEU A 147 -11.73 6.04 18.38
CA LEU A 147 -11.68 5.26 19.61
C LEU A 147 -11.61 3.75 19.34
N LEU A 148 -12.40 3.23 18.39
CA LEU A 148 -12.35 1.83 17.97
C LEU A 148 -10.97 1.45 17.42
N VAL A 149 -10.35 2.33 16.63
CA VAL A 149 -8.96 2.16 16.15
C VAL A 149 -7.98 2.02 17.33
N LEU A 150 -8.12 2.82 18.39
CA LEU A 150 -7.24 2.73 19.56
C LEU A 150 -7.50 1.48 20.41
N ILE A 151 -8.76 1.07 20.60
CA ILE A 151 -9.08 -0.10 21.42
C ILE A 151 -8.63 -1.38 20.71
N LYS A 152 -8.87 -1.46 19.40
CA LYS A 152 -8.62 -2.65 18.59
C LYS A 152 -7.86 -2.32 17.30
N PRO A 153 -6.57 -1.96 17.40
CA PRO A 153 -5.79 -1.50 16.25
C PRO A 153 -5.61 -2.57 15.18
N MET A 154 -5.45 -3.85 15.57
CA MET A 154 -5.26 -4.93 14.60
C MET A 154 -6.53 -5.31 13.84
N GLU A 155 -7.65 -5.46 14.55
CA GLU A 155 -8.94 -5.73 13.90
C GLU A 155 -9.29 -4.59 12.94
N THR A 156 -9.06 -3.33 13.34
CA THR A 156 -9.38 -2.17 12.51
C THR A 156 -8.44 -2.01 11.31
N ALA A 157 -7.16 -2.39 11.44
CA ALA A 157 -6.21 -2.39 10.33
C ALA A 157 -6.61 -3.38 9.21
N SER A 158 -7.33 -4.43 9.56
CA SER A 158 -7.63 -5.54 8.68
C SER A 158 -9.01 -5.41 7.99
N LEU A 159 -9.89 -4.52 8.50
CA LEU A 159 -11.19 -4.20 7.88
C LEU A 159 -11.09 -3.72 6.41
N PRO A 160 -10.19 -2.79 6.03
CA PRO A 160 -10.08 -2.37 4.63
C PRO A 160 -9.68 -3.54 3.71
N LEU A 161 -8.84 -4.46 4.21
CA LEU A 161 -8.44 -5.64 3.45
C LEU A 161 -9.63 -6.59 3.24
N LEU A 162 -10.54 -6.73 4.20
CA LEU A 162 -11.75 -7.51 4.01
C LEU A 162 -12.61 -6.95 2.87
N ILE A 163 -12.79 -5.63 2.82
CA ILE A 163 -13.54 -4.95 1.74
C ILE A 163 -12.86 -5.24 0.39
N ILE A 164 -11.54 -5.07 0.32
CA ILE A 164 -10.75 -5.37 -0.90
C ILE A 164 -10.87 -6.85 -1.27
N GLY A 165 -10.84 -7.77 -0.30
CA GLY A 165 -10.97 -9.20 -0.53
C GLY A 165 -12.30 -9.57 -1.19
N TRP A 166 -13.40 -9.00 -0.71
CA TRP A 166 -14.72 -9.17 -1.33
C TRP A 166 -14.78 -8.56 -2.74
N CYS A 167 -14.20 -7.38 -2.94
CA CYS A 167 -14.10 -6.78 -4.26
C CYS A 167 -13.30 -7.65 -5.23
N LEU A 168 -12.21 -8.27 -4.78
CA LEU A 168 -11.38 -9.17 -5.59
C LEU A 168 -12.10 -10.48 -5.94
N LEU A 169 -12.91 -11.02 -5.02
CA LEU A 169 -13.77 -12.17 -5.33
C LEU A 169 -14.80 -11.82 -6.40
N LEU A 170 -15.50 -10.70 -6.26
CA LEU A 170 -16.48 -10.23 -7.24
C LEU A 170 -15.82 -9.96 -8.61
N TYR A 171 -14.65 -9.34 -8.58
CA TYR A 171 -13.85 -9.11 -9.78
C TYR A 171 -13.44 -10.41 -10.47
N GLY A 172 -12.89 -11.38 -9.73
CA GLY A 172 -12.51 -12.68 -10.26
C GLY A 172 -13.71 -13.44 -10.84
N ALA A 173 -14.86 -13.39 -10.18
CA ALA A 173 -16.09 -14.00 -10.66
C ALA A 173 -16.58 -13.37 -11.98
N THR A 174 -16.61 -12.03 -12.06
CA THR A 174 -17.04 -11.32 -13.28
C THR A 174 -16.08 -11.57 -14.44
N GLU A 175 -14.77 -11.59 -14.19
CA GLU A 175 -13.77 -11.89 -15.21
C GLU A 175 -13.87 -13.32 -15.74
N CYS A 176 -14.16 -14.30 -14.87
CA CYS A 176 -14.44 -15.68 -15.26
C CYS A 176 -15.68 -15.79 -16.16
N VAL A 177 -16.79 -15.15 -15.79
CA VAL A 177 -18.03 -15.13 -16.58
C VAL A 177 -17.78 -14.49 -17.95
N ASN A 178 -17.07 -13.37 -17.99
CA ASN A 178 -16.73 -12.67 -19.22
C ASN A 178 -15.83 -13.51 -20.12
N ALA A 179 -14.79 -14.14 -19.56
CA ALA A 179 -13.90 -15.02 -20.32
C ALA A 179 -14.66 -16.20 -20.96
N PHE A 180 -15.61 -16.80 -20.23
CA PHE A 180 -16.44 -17.88 -20.75
C PHE A 180 -17.37 -17.40 -21.87
N LYS A 181 -18.04 -16.26 -21.69
CA LYS A 181 -18.93 -15.68 -22.70
C LYS A 181 -18.16 -15.34 -23.99
N ILE A 182 -17.01 -14.67 -23.86
CA ILE A 182 -16.14 -14.33 -25.01
C ILE A 182 -15.66 -15.60 -25.74
N HIS A 183 -15.28 -16.64 -25.00
CA HIS A 183 -14.86 -17.91 -25.60
C HIS A 183 -16.00 -18.56 -26.39
N ARG A 184 -17.22 -18.56 -25.84
CA ARG A 184 -18.41 -19.09 -26.51
C ARG A 184 -18.74 -18.33 -27.78
N GLU A 185 -18.75 -17.00 -27.73
CA GLU A 185 -19.05 -16.17 -28.90
C GLU A 185 -17.97 -16.28 -29.98
N ARG A 186 -16.69 -16.36 -29.60
CA ARG A 186 -15.59 -16.57 -30.55
C ARG A 186 -15.73 -17.89 -31.31
N LYS A 187 -16.08 -18.98 -30.60
CA LYS A 187 -16.36 -20.27 -31.24
C LYS A 187 -17.56 -20.22 -32.19
N ARG A 188 -18.63 -19.49 -31.83
CA ARG A 188 -19.78 -19.28 -32.74
C ARG A 188 -19.39 -18.55 -34.02
N ILE A 189 -18.59 -17.48 -33.90
CA ILE A 189 -18.12 -16.71 -35.07
C ILE A 189 -17.22 -17.56 -35.97
N GLU A 190 -16.25 -18.29 -35.41
CA GLU A 190 -15.38 -19.19 -36.17
C GLU A 190 -16.19 -20.27 -36.92
N THR A 191 -17.21 -20.85 -36.26
CA THR A 191 -18.11 -21.83 -36.90
C THR A 191 -18.92 -21.21 -38.05
N ASN A 192 -19.50 -20.02 -37.85
CA ASN A 192 -20.28 -19.34 -38.89
C ASN A 192 -19.44 -18.92 -40.10
N LEU A 193 -18.19 -18.49 -39.88
CA LEU A 193 -17.26 -18.18 -40.97
C LEU A 193 -16.91 -19.44 -41.78
N THR A 194 -16.70 -20.59 -41.13
CA THR A 194 -16.41 -21.85 -41.84
C THR A 194 -17.59 -22.40 -42.63
N ILE A 195 -18.83 -22.04 -42.27
CA ILE A 195 -20.03 -22.39 -43.04
C ILE A 195 -20.14 -21.50 -44.28
N LYS A 196 -19.89 -20.19 -44.13
CA LYS A 196 -19.97 -19.24 -45.24
C LYS A 196 -18.90 -19.41 -46.32
N ASP A 197 -17.74 -19.98 -45.99
CA ASP A 197 -16.67 -20.32 -46.96
C ASP A 197 -16.96 -21.59 -47.78
N LYS A 198 -18.01 -22.35 -47.45
CA LYS A 198 -18.40 -23.59 -48.13
C LYS A 198 -19.58 -23.44 -49.09
N ASP A 199 -20.26 -22.30 -49.06
CA ASP A 199 -21.35 -21.92 -49.96
C ASP A 199 -20.83 -21.02 -51.08
#